data_AF-A0A540VTX4-F1
#
_entry.id   AF-A0A540VTX4-F1
#
_cell.length_a   1.000
_cell.length_b   1.000
_cell.length_c   1.000
_cell.angle_alpha   90.00
_cell.angle_beta   90.00
_cell.angle_gamma   90.00
#
_symmetry.space_group_name_H-M   'P 1'
#
loop_
_entity.id
_entity.type
_entity.pdbx_description
1 polymer ?
#
loop_
_entity_poly.entity_id
_entity_poly.type
_entity_poly.pdbx_seq_one_letter_code
_entity_poly.pdbx_strand_id
1 'polypeptide(L)' 'MNAYLDEQVRRLGTGGAPDIGPLSTGERAYIALSAQRYELLPAMYTDPIEAWYRLGPAWRRAVCGWRGWPVEWSDG' A
#
# COMPACT_ATOMS: atom_id res chain seq x y z
N MET A 1 -8.20 6.71 8.36
CA MET A 1 -7.20 5.78 7.77
C MET A 1 -6.90 4.71 8.81
N ASN A 2 -6.59 3.48 8.42
CA ASN A 2 -6.49 2.35 9.35
C ASN A 2 -5.11 2.32 10.04
N ALA A 3 -5.07 2.69 11.32
CA ALA A 3 -3.83 2.80 12.11
C ALA A 3 -3.00 1.51 12.14
N TYR A 4 -3.65 0.34 12.02
CA TYR A 4 -2.94 -0.93 11.95
C TYR A 4 -2.13 -1.09 10.66
N LEU A 5 -2.70 -0.72 9.51
CA LEU A 5 -2.01 -0.84 8.22
C LEU A 5 -0.86 0.16 8.11
N ASP A 6 -1.06 1.38 8.61
CA ASP A 6 -0.04 2.43 8.63
C ASP A 6 1.18 2.01 9.49
N GLU A 7 0.92 1.31 10.59
CA GLU A 7 1.98 0.73 11.42
C GLU A 7 2.77 -0.36 10.67
N GLN A 8 2.11 -1.21 9.88
CA GLN A 8 2.83 -2.20 9.06
C GLN A 8 3.70 -1.54 7.99
N VAL A 9 3.22 -0.45 7.37
CA VAL A 9 4.02 0.35 6.41
C VAL A 9 5.28 0.91 7.10
N ARG A 10 5.15 1.46 8.31
CA ARG A 10 6.30 1.95 9.09
C ARG A 10 7.30 0.84 9.41
N ARG A 11 6.82 -0.30 9.90
CA ARG A 11 7.68 -1.45 10.25
C ARG A 11 8.51 -1.91 9.06
N LEU A 12 7.88 -2.00 7.89
CA LEU A 12 8.56 -2.33 6.63
C LEU A 12 9.64 -1.29 6.26
N GLY A 13 9.34 0.00 6.41
CA GLY A 13 10.31 1.07 6.17
C GLY A 13 11.53 1.00 7.09
N THR A 14 11.37 0.45 8.31
CA THR A 14 12.47 0.26 9.28
C THR A 14 13.20 -1.08 9.14
N GLY A 15 12.87 -1.91 8.15
CA GLY A 15 13.48 -3.23 7.95
C GLY A 15 12.92 -4.34 8.86
N GLY A 16 11.83 -4.07 9.57
CA GLY A 16 11.11 -5.07 10.34
C GLY A 16 10.32 -6.03 9.43
N ALA A 17 10.12 -7.26 9.90
CA ALA A 17 9.18 -8.18 9.27
C ALA A 17 7.75 -7.68 9.52
N PRO A 18 6.96 -7.37 8.47
CA PRO A 18 5.57 -6.99 8.66
C PRO A 18 4.76 -8.18 9.16
N ASP A 19 3.81 -7.90 10.05
CA ASP A 19 2.77 -8.86 10.38
C ASP A 19 1.68 -8.74 9.31
N ILE A 20 1.87 -9.50 8.22
CA ILE A 20 0.92 -9.57 7.10
C ILE A 20 -0.05 -10.72 7.37
N GLY A 21 -0.84 -10.61 8.44
CA GLY A 21 -1.86 -11.58 8.85
C GLY A 21 -2.95 -11.84 7.76
N PRO A 22 -4.18 -12.21 8.13
CA PRO A 22 -5.27 -12.39 7.17
C PRO A 22 -5.78 -11.04 6.64
N LEU A 23 -4.90 -10.31 5.97
CA LEU A 23 -5.20 -9.09 5.24
C LEU A 23 -5.89 -9.44 3.92
N SER A 24 -6.91 -8.67 3.60
CA SER A 24 -7.53 -8.68 2.28
C SER A 24 -6.52 -8.30 1.19
N THR A 25 -6.86 -8.68 -0.05
CA THR A 25 -6.08 -8.31 -1.24
C THR A 25 -5.79 -6.80 -1.31
N GLY A 26 -6.79 -5.97 -0.99
CA GLY A 26 -6.64 -4.52 -1.02
C GLY A 26 -5.67 -4.00 0.04
N GLU A 27 -5.76 -4.52 1.27
CA GLU A 27 -4.88 -4.09 2.37
C GLU A 27 -3.42 -4.45 2.09
N ARG A 28 -3.19 -5.64 1.51
CA ARG A 28 -1.85 -6.05 1.06
C ARG A 28 -1.33 -5.14 -0.04
N ALA A 29 -2.16 -4.79 -1.03
CA ALA A 29 -1.79 -3.84 -2.06
C ALA A 29 -1.46 -2.45 -1.50
N TYR A 30 -2.25 -1.96 -0.54
CA TYR A 30 -1.98 -0.70 0.15
C TYR A 30 -0.60 -0.71 0.83
N ILE A 31 -0.30 -1.74 1.63
CA ILE A 31 0.98 -1.85 2.33
C ILE A 31 2.14 -1.96 1.34
N ALA A 32 2.03 -2.83 0.34
CA ALA A 32 3.06 -3.05 -0.66
C ALA A 32 3.40 -1.76 -1.43
N LEU A 33 2.37 -1.02 -1.88
CA LEU A 33 2.55 0.23 -2.61
C LEU A 33 3.14 1.34 -1.73
N SER A 34 2.62 1.49 -0.51
CA SER A 34 3.09 2.51 0.45
C SER A 34 4.54 2.30 0.87
N ALA A 35 4.93 1.04 1.13
CA ALA A 35 6.29 0.68 1.54
C ALA A 35 7.27 0.49 0.38
N GLN A 36 6.82 0.62 -0.88
CA GLN A 36 7.60 0.28 -2.08
C GLN A 36 8.11 -1.18 -2.12
N ARG A 37 7.36 -2.11 -1.52
CA ARG A 37 7.69 -3.54 -1.41
C ARG A 37 6.76 -4.35 -2.31
N TYR A 38 6.95 -4.23 -3.62
CA TYR A 38 6.08 -4.85 -4.62
C TYR A 38 6.10 -6.38 -4.59
N GLU A 39 7.14 -6.99 -4.01
CA GLU A 39 7.21 -8.42 -3.73
C GLU A 39 6.11 -8.92 -2.77
N LEU A 40 5.48 -7.99 -2.03
CA LEU A 40 4.35 -8.28 -1.14
C LEU A 40 2.99 -8.17 -1.85
N LEU A 41 2.99 -7.77 -3.13
CA LEU A 41 1.74 -7.70 -3.90
C LEU A 41 1.12 -9.10 -4.00
N PRO A 42 -0.20 -9.22 -3.82
CA PRO A 42 -0.92 -10.44 -4.14
C PRO A 42 -0.59 -10.93 -5.55
N ALA A 43 -0.39 -12.25 -5.73
CA ALA A 43 -0.01 -12.85 -7.01
C ALA A 43 -1.00 -12.58 -8.17
N MET A 44 -2.23 -12.17 -7.84
CA MET A 44 -3.23 -11.73 -8.83
C MET A 44 -2.89 -10.38 -9.49
N TYR A 45 -2.06 -9.55 -8.86
CA TYR A 45 -1.59 -8.30 -9.43
C TYR A 45 -0.24 -8.54 -10.09
N THR A 46 -0.23 -8.47 -11.42
CA THR A 46 0.99 -8.67 -12.20
C THR A 46 1.84 -7.39 -12.23
N ASP A 47 1.21 -6.24 -11.97
CA ASP A 47 1.85 -4.92 -12.05
C ASP A 47 1.42 -4.00 -10.87
N PRO A 48 2.34 -3.22 -10.27
CA PRO A 48 2.01 -2.24 -9.24
C PRO A 48 0.97 -1.18 -9.66
N ILE A 49 0.90 -0.85 -10.95
CA ILE A 49 -0.08 0.08 -11.52
C ILE A 49 -1.47 -0.54 -11.46
N GLU A 50 -1.61 -1.84 -11.75
CA GLU A 50 -2.90 -2.53 -11.59
C GLU A 50 -3.34 -2.50 -10.12
N ALA A 51 -2.42 -2.80 -9.20
CA ALA A 51 -2.69 -2.73 -7.77
C ALA A 51 -3.10 -1.31 -7.33
N TRP A 52 -2.49 -0.27 -7.90
CA TRP A 52 -2.81 1.13 -7.64
C TRP A 52 -4.25 1.48 -8.02
N TYR A 53 -4.68 1.13 -9.24
CA TYR A 53 -6.04 1.44 -9.71
C TYR A 53 -7.13 0.65 -8.97
N ARG A 54 -6.77 -0.47 -8.34
CA ARG A 54 -7.67 -1.26 -7.50
C ARG A 54 -7.90 -0.65 -6.12
N LEU A 55 -7.04 0.25 -5.66
CA LEU A 55 -7.22 0.95 -4.40
C LEU A 55 -8.34 1.99 -4.52
N GLY A 56 -9.14 2.11 -3.45
CA GLY A 56 -10.09 3.21 -3.32
C GLY A 56 -9.38 4.57 -3.19
N PRO A 57 -10.06 5.69 -3.48
CA PRO A 57 -9.46 7.04 -3.47
C PRO A 57 -8.79 7.42 -2.14
N ALA A 58 -9.40 7.04 -1.01
CA ALA A 58 -8.84 7.30 0.31
C ALA A 58 -7.49 6.59 0.54
N TRP A 59 -7.32 5.38 -0.02
CA TRP A 59 -6.07 4.62 0.10
C TRP A 59 -5.02 5.11 -0.88
N ARG A 60 -5.41 5.57 -2.08
CA ARG A 60 -4.49 6.23 -3.00
C ARG A 60 -3.91 7.52 -2.39
N ARG A 61 -4.74 8.33 -1.72
CA ARG A 61 -4.26 9.51 -0.96
C ARG A 61 -3.24 9.15 0.11
N ALA A 62 -3.50 8.06 0.84
CA ALA A 62 -2.59 7.53 1.85
C ALA A 62 -1.22 7.17 1.27
N VAL A 63 -1.22 6.39 0.18
CA VAL A 63 -0.01 5.98 -0.52
C VAL A 63 0.72 7.22 -1.04
N CYS A 64 0.04 8.22 -1.60
CA CYS A 64 0.69 9.47 -2.00
C CYS A 64 1.40 10.14 -0.83
N GLY A 65 0.76 10.20 0.34
CA GLY A 65 1.36 10.72 1.57
C GLY A 65 2.62 9.96 1.98
N TRP A 66 2.59 8.63 1.96
CA TRP A 66 3.76 7.79 2.28
C TRP A 66 4.89 7.92 1.26
N ARG A 67 4.55 8.03 -0.02
CA ARG A 67 5.50 8.07 -1.14
C ARG A 67 6.06 9.48 -1.40
N GLY A 68 5.50 10.51 -0.76
CA GLY A 68 5.76 11.91 -1.11
C GLY A 68 5.29 12.26 -2.52
N TRP A 69 4.28 11.56 -3.05
CA TRP A 69 3.71 11.83 -4.37
C TRP A 69 2.69 12.97 -4.32
N PRO A 70 2.45 13.66 -5.45
CA PRO A 70 1.38 14.64 -5.55
C PRO A 70 0.03 14.03 -5.16
N VAL A 71 -0.72 14.71 -4.28
CA VAL A 71 -2.03 14.22 -3.82
C VAL A 71 -3.04 14.13 -4.97
N GLU A 72 -2.90 14.98 -5.98
CA GLU A 72 -3.70 14.99 -7.21
C GLU A 72 -3.64 13.67 -8.00
N TRP A 73 -2.58 12.88 -7.83
CA TRP A 73 -2.50 11.54 -8.46
C TRP A 73 -3.51 10.56 -7.86
N SER A 74 -4.01 10.82 -6.65
CA SER A 74 -4.95 9.94 -5.98
C SER A 74 -6.36 9.93 -6.57
N ASP A 75 -6.71 10.97 -7.34
CA ASP A 75 -8.04 11.19 -7.92
C ASP A 75 -8.17 10.67 -9.37
N GLY A 76 -7.11 10.04 -9.90
CA GLY A 76 -7.03 9.52 -11.29
C GLY A 76 -7.82 8.26 -11.58
#